data_AF-A0A8S2QWM5-F1
#
_entry.id   AF-A0A8S2QWM5-F1
#
_cell.length_a   1.000
_cell.length_b   1.000
_cell.length_c   1.000
_cell.angle_alpha   90.00
_cell.angle_beta   90.00
_cell.angle_gamma   90.00
#
_symmetry.space_group_name_H-M   'P 1'
#
loop_
_entity.id
_entity.type
_entity.pdbx_description
1 polymer ?
#
loop_
_entity_poly.entity_id
_entity_poly.type
_entity_poly.pdbx_seq_one_letter_code
_entity_poly.pdbx_strand_id
1 'polypeptide(L)'
;MDTTDTNQSMITKFNVDRFRLPNESDQQWLYRKQFIDAFRSDYNEERLLCLAQCYANTKCLGCKYSEPLKSLLDQLSEKLSNPSGKRPTSQESIGINNKRNALMSK
;
A
#
# COMPACT_ATOMS: atom_id res chain seq x y z
N MET A 1 7.19 45.86 -29.27
CA MET A 1 6.69 45.90 -27.89
C MET A 1 6.02 44.57 -27.62
N ASP A 2 6.53 43.92 -26.58
CA ASP A 2 6.10 42.70 -25.89
C ASP A 2 5.85 41.38 -26.64
N THR A 3 6.93 40.61 -26.73
CA THR A 3 6.92 39.16 -26.61
C THR A 3 6.77 38.75 -25.14
N THR A 4 5.56 38.40 -24.68
CA THR A 4 5.34 37.51 -23.53
C THR A 4 3.90 36.96 -23.54
N ASP A 5 3.73 35.66 -23.75
CA ASP A 5 2.96 34.84 -22.79
C ASP A 5 3.48 33.40 -22.84
N THR A 6 4.26 33.08 -21.82
CA THR A 6 4.64 31.71 -21.46
C THR A 6 3.57 31.23 -20.49
N ASN A 7 2.57 30.44 -20.91
CA ASN A 7 1.66 29.73 -20.00
C ASN A 7 0.94 28.62 -20.78
N GLN A 8 0.89 27.35 -20.42
CA GLN A 8 1.30 26.61 -19.24
C GLN A 8 1.43 25.17 -19.75
N SER A 9 2.61 24.56 -19.56
CA SER A 9 2.87 23.17 -19.88
C SER A 9 1.76 22.27 -19.33
N MET A 10 1.01 21.64 -20.22
CA MET A 10 -0.08 20.72 -19.90
C MET A 10 0.49 19.37 -19.48
N ILE A 11 1.27 19.37 -18.40
CA ILE A 11 1.60 18.14 -17.70
C ILE A 11 0.29 17.72 -17.04
N THR A 12 -0.39 16.74 -17.63
CA THR A 12 -1.56 16.09 -17.05
C THR A 12 -1.16 15.42 -15.75
N LYS A 13 -1.12 16.21 -14.68
CA LYS A 13 -0.83 15.75 -13.32
C LYS A 13 -1.92 14.75 -12.97
N PHE A 14 -1.55 13.48 -12.81
CA PHE A 14 -2.49 12.43 -12.42
C PHE A 14 -3.20 12.85 -11.14
N ASN A 15 -4.50 13.12 -11.25
CA ASN A 15 -5.31 13.64 -10.16
C ASN A 15 -5.98 12.47 -9.43
N VAL A 16 -5.37 12.02 -8.33
CA VAL A 16 -5.92 10.93 -7.50
C VAL A 16 -7.25 11.29 -6.88
N ASP A 17 -7.48 12.57 -6.55
CA ASP A 17 -8.68 13.00 -5.86
C ASP A 17 -9.97 12.79 -6.68
N ARG A 18 -9.85 12.53 -8.00
CA ARG A 18 -10.99 12.11 -8.86
C ARG A 18 -11.58 10.76 -8.47
N PHE A 19 -10.86 9.92 -7.73
CA PHE A 19 -11.30 8.57 -7.36
C PHE A 19 -11.98 8.48 -5.99
N ARG A 20 -12.08 9.62 -5.29
CA ARG A 20 -12.75 9.71 -3.99
C ARG A 20 -14.26 9.56 -4.19
N LEU A 21 -14.91 8.75 -3.35
CA LEU A 21 -16.36 8.61 -3.38
C LEU A 21 -17.04 9.66 -2.47
N PRO A 22 -18.25 10.16 -2.81
CA PRO A 22 -18.93 11.17 -2.01
C PRO A 22 -19.23 10.76 -0.56
N ASN A 23 -19.55 9.47 -0.36
CA ASN A 23 -19.96 8.91 0.93
C ASN A 23 -18.82 8.12 1.61
N GLU A 24 -17.57 8.34 1.20
CA GLU A 24 -16.41 7.67 1.77
C GLU A 24 -15.84 8.47 2.94
N SER A 25 -15.54 7.78 4.05
CA SER A 25 -14.92 8.40 5.21
C SER A 25 -13.50 8.87 4.90
N ASP A 26 -13.04 9.93 5.59
CA ASP A 26 -11.69 10.47 5.40
C ASP A 26 -10.60 9.42 5.63
N GLN A 27 -10.78 8.53 6.60
CA GLN A 27 -9.82 7.48 6.91
C GLN A 27 -9.74 6.43 5.79
N GLN A 28 -10.89 6.00 5.24
CA GLN A 28 -10.92 5.09 4.10
C GLN A 28 -10.25 5.73 2.87
N TRP A 29 -10.59 6.99 2.61
CA TRP A 29 -10.00 7.75 1.50
C TRP A 29 -8.48 7.88 1.66
N LEU A 30 -8.00 8.19 2.87
CA LEU A 30 -6.58 8.32 3.16
C LEU A 30 -5.80 7.04 2.80
N TYR A 31 -6.29 5.87 3.21
CA TYR A 31 -5.64 4.60 2.87
C TYR A 31 -5.66 4.31 1.37
N ARG A 32 -6.79 4.58 0.69
CA ARG A 32 -6.88 4.39 -0.77
C ARG A 32 -5.95 5.34 -1.52
N LYS A 33 -5.93 6.62 -1.14
CA LYS A 33 -5.10 7.64 -1.78
C LYS A 33 -3.62 7.28 -1.68
N GLN A 34 -3.14 6.91 -0.49
CA GLN A 34 -1.75 6.47 -0.30
C GLN A 34 -1.42 5.25 -1.17
N PHE A 35 -2.32 4.27 -1.25
CA PHE A 35 -2.13 3.08 -2.07
C PHE A 35 -2.09 3.41 -3.57
N ILE A 36 -3.01 4.26 -4.04
CA ILE A 36 -3.08 4.68 -5.45
C ILE A 36 -1.80 5.45 -5.82
N ASP A 37 -1.39 6.42 -5.01
CA ASP A 37 -0.19 7.21 -5.27
C ASP A 37 1.08 6.34 -5.34
N ALA A 38 1.18 5.33 -4.47
CA ALA A 38 2.34 4.44 -4.42
C ALA A 38 2.44 3.49 -5.62
N PHE A 39 1.31 2.99 -6.14
CA PHE A 39 1.30 1.88 -7.11
C PHE A 39 0.70 2.22 -8.48
N ARG A 40 0.38 3.50 -8.75
CA ARG A 40 -0.17 3.95 -10.05
C ARG A 40 0.71 3.66 -11.26
N SER A 41 2.00 3.45 -11.06
CA SER A 41 2.94 3.10 -12.14
C SER A 41 3.05 1.59 -12.38
N ASP A 42 2.63 0.77 -11.41
CA ASP A 42 2.80 -0.69 -11.43
C ASP A 42 1.54 -1.43 -11.91
N TYR A 43 0.37 -0.81 -11.77
CA TYR A 43 -0.91 -1.41 -12.12
C TYR A 43 -1.72 -0.49 -13.03
N ASN A 44 -2.54 -1.10 -13.89
CA ASN A 44 -3.58 -0.35 -14.60
C ASN A 44 -4.61 0.21 -13.61
N GLU A 45 -5.33 1.25 -14.04
CA GLU A 45 -6.25 2.00 -13.17
C GLU A 45 -7.32 1.12 -12.53
N GLU A 46 -8.03 0.30 -13.31
CA GLU A 46 -9.12 -0.54 -12.80
C GLU A 46 -8.62 -1.51 -11.71
N ARG A 47 -7.50 -2.18 -11.98
CA ARG A 47 -6.90 -3.13 -11.03
C ARG A 47 -6.38 -2.40 -9.78
N LEU A 48 -5.77 -1.24 -9.95
CA LEU A 48 -5.26 -0.43 -8.86
C LEU A 48 -6.38 0.03 -7.92
N LEU A 49 -7.48 0.53 -8.47
CA LEU A 49 -8.63 0.98 -7.70
C LEU A 49 -9.27 -0.16 -6.91
N CYS A 50 -9.38 -1.34 -7.53
CA CYS A 50 -9.86 -2.55 -6.88
C CYS A 50 -8.97 -2.94 -5.69
N LEU A 51 -7.64 -3.01 -5.90
CA LEU A 51 -6.68 -3.34 -4.85
C LEU A 51 -6.67 -2.31 -3.73
N ALA A 52 -6.73 -1.01 -4.06
CA ALA A 52 -6.79 0.07 -3.10
C ALA A 52 -8.05 -0.04 -2.21
N GLN A 53 -9.20 -0.38 -2.80
CA GLN A 53 -10.44 -0.58 -2.05
C GLN A 53 -10.33 -1.80 -1.12
N CYS A 54 -9.83 -2.92 -1.61
CA CYS A 54 -9.60 -4.10 -0.78
C CYS A 54 -8.65 -3.79 0.38
N TYR A 55 -7.55 -3.09 0.12
CA TYR A 55 -6.61 -2.65 1.15
C TYR A 55 -7.30 -1.79 2.22
N ALA A 56 -8.01 -0.74 1.82
CA ALA A 56 -8.72 0.14 2.76
C ALA A 56 -9.78 -0.61 3.57
N ASN A 57 -10.49 -1.56 2.95
CA ASN A 57 -11.46 -2.41 3.64
C ASN A 57 -10.80 -3.32 4.69
N THR A 58 -9.60 -3.86 4.42
CA THR A 58 -8.87 -4.62 5.45
C THR A 58 -8.48 -3.74 6.64
N LYS A 59 -8.03 -2.50 6.39
CA LYS A 59 -7.56 -1.58 7.44
C LYS A 59 -8.69 -0.94 8.25
N CYS A 60 -9.78 -0.55 7.59
CA CYS A 60 -10.87 0.18 8.23
C CYS A 60 -11.99 -0.72 8.74
N LEU A 61 -12.28 -1.82 8.04
CA LEU A 61 -13.42 -2.70 8.32
C LEU A 61 -13.01 -4.09 8.81
N GLY A 62 -11.71 -4.42 8.81
CA GLY A 62 -11.22 -5.75 9.19
C GLY A 62 -11.64 -6.85 8.22
N CYS A 63 -11.96 -6.51 6.97
CA CYS A 63 -12.37 -7.49 5.96
C CYS A 63 -11.29 -8.55 5.74
N LYS A 64 -11.72 -9.79 5.54
CA LYS A 64 -10.87 -10.93 5.20
C LYS A 64 -11.13 -11.32 3.75
N TYR A 65 -10.06 -11.60 3.02
CA TYR A 65 -10.10 -12.00 1.62
C TYR A 65 -9.45 -13.38 1.47
N SER A 66 -9.57 -13.98 0.28
CA SER A 66 -8.89 -15.24 -0.01
C SER A 66 -7.37 -15.13 0.19
N GLU A 67 -6.73 -16.22 0.59
CA GLU A 67 -5.29 -16.25 0.87
C GLU A 67 -4.41 -15.64 -0.25
N PRO A 68 -4.66 -15.90 -1.55
CA PRO A 68 -3.87 -15.27 -2.61
C PRO A 68 -3.97 -13.74 -2.61
N LEU A 69 -5.16 -13.19 -2.38
CA LEU A 69 -5.36 -11.74 -2.35
C LEU A 69 -4.80 -11.13 -1.07
N LYS A 70 -5.00 -11.79 0.08
CA LYS A 70 -4.43 -11.36 1.36
C LYS A 70 -2.90 -11.29 1.28
N SER A 71 -2.25 -12.32 0.78
CA SER A 71 -0.79 -12.37 0.61
C SER A 71 -0.28 -11.24 -0.30
N LEU A 72 -1.00 -10.94 -1.38
CA LEU A 72 -0.67 -9.81 -2.25
C LEU A 72 -0.81 -8.46 -1.51
N LEU A 73 -1.91 -8.26 -0.78
CA LEU A 73 -2.14 -7.03 -0.02
C LEU A 73 -1.09 -6.83 1.08
N ASP A 74 -0.67 -7.91 1.75
CA ASP A 74 0.39 -7.86 2.77
C ASP A 74 1.74 -7.43 2.15
N GLN A 75 2.12 -8.01 1.01
CA GLN A 75 3.34 -7.63 0.28
C GLN A 75 3.31 -6.16 -0.18
N LEU A 76 2.17 -5.68 -0.68
CA LEU A 76 2.01 -4.29 -1.09
C LEU A 76 1.99 -3.35 0.12
N SER A 77 1.40 -3.77 1.25
CA SER A 77 1.43 -3.00 2.49
C SER A 77 2.85 -2.84 3.04
N GLU A 78 3.69 -3.87 2.92
CA GLU A 78 5.10 -3.80 3.33
C GLU A 78 5.88 -2.81 2.46
N LYS A 79 5.70 -2.88 1.13
CA LYS A 79 6.29 -1.91 0.20
C LYS A 79 5.87 -0.48 0.47
N LEU A 80 4.60 -0.27 0.84
CA LEU A 80 4.07 1.05 1.20
C LEU A 80 4.71 1.59 2.49
N SER A 81 4.95 0.72 3.48
CA SER A 81 5.56 1.10 4.75
C SER A 81 7.08 1.33 4.65
N ASN A 82 7.74 0.72 3.68
CA ASN A 82 9.20 0.77 3.53
C ASN A 82 9.60 1.10 2.08
N PRO A 83 9.37 2.35 1.61
CA PRO A 83 9.61 2.74 0.22
C PRO A 83 11.09 2.65 -0.21
N SER A 84 12.01 2.58 0.75
CA SER A 84 13.47 2.46 0.54
C SER A 84 14.01 1.03 0.72
N GLY A 85 13.13 0.05 0.88
CA GLY A 85 13.48 -1.30 1.36
C GLY A 85 14.31 -2.13 0.40
N LYS A 86 15.61 -2.27 0.69
CA LYS A 86 16.42 -3.42 0.27
C LYS A 86 15.64 -4.69 0.65
N ARG A 87 15.27 -5.46 -0.36
CA ARG A 87 14.59 -6.77 -0.26
C ARG A 87 15.21 -7.60 0.87
N PRO A 88 14.46 -8.05 1.89
CA PRO A 88 14.95 -9.09 2.79
C PRO A 88 15.25 -10.31 1.91
N THR A 89 16.52 -10.70 1.84
CA THR A 89 16.94 -11.95 1.23
C THR A 89 16.22 -13.09 1.94
N SER A 90 15.67 -14.01 1.15
CA SER A 90 14.92 -15.19 1.58
C SER A 90 15.74 -16.13 2.46
N GLN A 91 16.06 -15.75 3.70
CA GLN A 91 16.66 -16.61 4.72
C GLN A 91 16.33 -16.07 6.12
N GLU A 92 15.07 -16.13 6.54
CA GLU A 92 14.79 -16.45 7.94
C GLU A 92 13.42 -17.09 8.08
N SER A 93 13.36 -18.36 7.70
CA SER A 93 12.38 -19.29 8.22
C SER A 93 13.12 -20.46 8.86
N ILE A 94 12.65 -20.84 10.06
CA ILE A 94 12.99 -22.01 10.88
C ILE A 94 13.95 -21.73 12.07
N GLY A 95 13.34 -21.37 13.20
CA GLY A 95 13.93 -21.45 14.54
C GLY A 95 12.88 -21.92 15.54
N ILE A 96 12.82 -23.23 15.73
CA ILE A 96 11.79 -24.00 16.43
C ILE A 96 11.77 -23.73 17.95
N ASN A 97 10.54 -23.74 18.47
CA ASN A 97 10.07 -23.95 19.85
C ASN A 97 11.02 -24.69 20.84
N ASN A 98 10.93 -24.27 22.12
CA ASN A 98 11.12 -25.03 23.36
C ASN A 98 12.55 -25.33 23.90
N LYS A 99 13.02 -24.50 24.84
CA LYS A 99 13.79 -24.92 26.04
C LYS A 99 13.55 -23.96 27.23
N ARG A 100 12.43 -24.14 27.95
CA ARG A 100 12.36 -23.76 29.37
C ARG A 100 12.60 -25.02 30.20
N ASN A 101 13.87 -25.33 30.47
CA ASN A 101 14.36 -26.04 31.66
C ASN A 101 15.89 -26.22 31.58
N ALA A 102 16.54 -26.13 32.75
CA ALA A 102 17.97 -25.94 33.05
C ALA A 102 18.36 -24.44 33.08
N LEU A 103 18.89 -23.84 34.14
CA LEU A 103 19.62 -24.37 35.28
C LEU A 103 19.75 -23.24 36.34
N MET A 104 19.23 -23.43 37.56
CA MET A 104 19.85 -22.89 38.78
C MET A 104 19.72 -23.95 39.88
N SER A 105 20.48 -25.03 39.72
CA SER A 105 21.12 -25.69 40.86
C SER A 105 22.50 -25.06 41.02
N LYS A 106 22.69 -24.35 42.12
CA LYS A 106 23.90 -24.30 42.94
C LYS A 106 23.46 -24.07 44.37
#